data_AF-A0A1G4E7D5-F1
#
_entry.id   AF-A0A1G4E7D5-F1
#
_cell.length_a   1.000
_cell.length_b   1.000
_cell.length_c   1.000
_cell.angle_alpha   90.00
_cell.angle_beta   90.00
_cell.angle_gamma   90.00
#
_symmetry.space_group_name_H-M   'P 1'
#
loop_
_entity.id
_entity.type
_entity.pdbx_description
1 polymer ?
#
loop_
_entity_poly.entity_id
_entity_poly.type
_entity_poly.pdbx_seq_one_letter_code
_entity_poly.pdbx_strand_id
1 'polypeptide(L)'
;MNITALENLFSVLSSKELPSEKFYQKLNVFHLKLSQHYKVCESLNDPYKNNISIKRLCAKLVSYLINIYRESKDGDFDCIYCKLLSFWVYGQLLDLFPGNDKEASIVFANFQVIWNDINEDELYKSIKDKCDPYSRIVADPEWKDRKKLYDYCIDHDTFIELSKSDDKICRKYHNHIEQKKELYDKIDKLFSEDRLKCPIFYNKCTGYNPEAVLPKLKCHSKILEEEASSAKKLQSDLLNPTGNSVKTSLPATKLGDVLLGVVVTSMASGAIYRFTPIGNRLRANFGNKTLVRSNLNGGGNALLDYTSDSFNPYYENREEHYIGYHST
;
A
#
# COMPACT_ATOMS: atom_id res chain seq x y z
N MET A 1 37.72 -0.77 14.13
CA MET A 1 36.32 -1.18 13.84
C MET A 1 35.92 -0.50 12.55
N ASN A 2 35.51 -1.24 11.51
CA ASN A 2 35.40 -0.75 10.13
C ASN A 2 34.11 0.09 9.94
N ILE A 3 34.17 1.22 9.24
CA ILE A 3 33.03 2.15 9.06
C ILE A 3 31.85 1.44 8.39
N THR A 4 32.13 0.58 7.41
CA THR A 4 31.14 -0.29 6.73
C THR A 4 30.48 -1.31 7.65
N ALA A 5 31.17 -1.80 8.68
CA ALA A 5 30.57 -2.68 9.68
C ALA A 5 29.64 -1.92 10.62
N LEU A 6 29.94 -0.65 10.92
CA LEU A 6 29.13 0.23 11.76
C LEU A 6 27.88 0.71 11.02
N GLU A 7 27.98 1.00 9.72
CA GLU A 7 26.83 1.35 8.87
C GLU A 7 25.91 0.15 8.63
N ASN A 8 26.46 -1.05 8.46
CA ASN A 8 25.67 -2.28 8.42
C ASN A 8 25.04 -2.61 9.79
N LEU A 9 25.74 -2.34 10.90
CA LEU A 9 25.18 -2.53 12.24
C LEU A 9 24.01 -1.56 12.49
N PHE A 10 24.13 -0.29 12.08
CA PHE A 10 23.05 0.70 12.19
C PHE A 10 21.90 0.43 11.22
N SER A 11 22.16 -0.06 10.01
CA SER A 11 21.07 -0.45 9.10
C SER A 11 20.30 -1.65 9.66
N VAL A 12 20.99 -2.64 10.23
CA VAL A 12 20.42 -3.83 10.87
C VAL A 12 19.72 -3.53 12.20
N LEU A 13 20.19 -2.53 12.97
CA LEU A 13 19.53 -2.08 14.20
C LEU A 13 18.29 -1.22 13.90
N SER A 14 18.36 -0.33 12.90
CA SER A 14 17.24 0.52 12.48
C SER A 14 16.10 -0.25 11.81
N SER A 15 16.38 -1.36 11.15
CA SER A 15 15.37 -2.17 10.45
C SER A 15 14.50 -2.95 11.45
N LYS A 16 15.10 -3.49 12.53
CA LYS A 16 14.39 -4.26 13.57
C LYS A 16 13.45 -3.43 14.45
N GLU A 17 13.37 -2.13 14.26
CA GLU A 17 12.51 -1.23 15.05
C GLU A 17 11.16 -0.94 14.39
N LEU A 18 11.05 -1.08 13.06
CA LEU A 18 9.84 -0.72 12.33
C LEU A 18 8.69 -1.71 12.60
N PRO A 19 7.46 -1.23 12.85
CA PRO A 19 6.31 -2.09 13.09
C PRO A 19 6.03 -3.10 11.96
N SER A 20 6.15 -2.70 10.69
CA SER A 20 5.96 -3.60 9.53
C SER A 20 7.04 -4.69 9.49
N GLU A 21 8.31 -4.33 9.72
CA GLU A 21 9.42 -5.28 9.76
C GLU A 21 9.27 -6.27 10.91
N LYS A 22 8.91 -5.79 12.11
CA LYS A 22 8.60 -6.64 13.26
C LYS A 22 7.47 -7.61 12.93
N PHE A 23 6.44 -7.15 12.23
CA PHE A 23 5.35 -7.99 11.77
C PHE A 23 5.85 -9.11 10.82
N TYR A 24 6.60 -8.78 9.78
CA TYR A 24 7.12 -9.80 8.85
C TYR A 24 8.15 -10.74 9.49
N GLN A 25 8.96 -10.24 10.42
CA GLN A 25 9.89 -11.08 11.20
C GLN A 25 9.13 -12.12 12.03
N LYS A 26 8.02 -11.73 12.69
CA LYS A 26 7.17 -12.67 13.42
C LYS A 26 6.64 -13.80 12.51
N LEU A 27 6.27 -13.50 11.26
CA LEU A 27 5.81 -14.51 10.29
C LEU A 27 6.95 -15.46 9.82
N ASN A 28 8.17 -14.96 9.83
CA ASN A 28 9.36 -15.74 9.45
C ASN A 28 9.84 -16.65 10.58
N VAL A 29 9.75 -16.21 11.83
CA VAL A 29 10.19 -16.96 12.99
C VAL A 29 9.31 -18.20 13.20
N PHE A 30 9.96 -19.37 13.10
CA PHE A 30 9.31 -20.65 13.26
C PHE A 30 8.91 -20.86 14.73
N HIS A 31 7.61 -20.96 15.02
CA HIS A 31 7.15 -21.31 16.36
C HIS A 31 7.15 -22.83 16.57
N LEU A 32 7.66 -23.28 17.73
CA LEU A 32 7.78 -24.67 18.19
C LEU A 32 6.44 -25.43 18.36
N LYS A 33 5.34 -24.94 17.78
CA LYS A 33 4.01 -25.57 17.77
C LYS A 33 3.36 -25.54 16.39
N LEU A 34 4.13 -25.44 15.30
CA LEU A 34 3.55 -25.51 13.95
C LEU A 34 2.88 -26.87 13.67
N SER A 35 3.31 -27.93 14.35
CA SER A 35 2.84 -29.31 14.12
C SER A 35 1.34 -29.49 14.33
N GLN A 36 0.78 -28.88 15.39
CA GLN A 36 -0.68 -28.89 15.66
C GLN A 36 -1.49 -28.21 14.57
N HIS A 37 -0.91 -27.25 13.84
CA HIS A 37 -1.60 -26.51 12.79
C HIS A 37 -1.58 -27.23 11.43
N TYR A 38 -0.72 -28.24 11.25
CA TYR A 38 -0.75 -29.06 10.03
C TYR A 38 -2.05 -29.81 9.82
N LYS A 39 -2.74 -30.19 10.91
CA LYS A 39 -4.04 -30.90 10.82
C LYS A 39 -5.09 -30.04 10.14
N VAL A 40 -5.14 -28.74 10.45
CA VAL A 40 -6.04 -27.79 9.77
C VAL A 40 -5.71 -27.73 8.28
N CYS A 41 -4.42 -27.76 7.94
CA CYS A 41 -3.93 -27.74 6.56
C CYS A 41 -4.08 -29.06 5.79
N GLU A 42 -4.65 -30.12 6.38
CA GLU A 42 -5.02 -31.35 5.64
C GLU A 42 -6.29 -31.17 4.80
N SER A 43 -7.06 -30.12 5.08
CA SER A 43 -8.24 -29.70 4.29
C SER A 43 -7.90 -29.08 2.93
N LEU A 44 -6.61 -28.80 2.66
CA LEU A 44 -6.17 -28.36 1.34
C LEU A 44 -6.54 -29.39 0.26
N ASN A 45 -6.77 -28.91 -0.97
CA ASN A 45 -7.00 -29.81 -2.09
C ASN A 45 -5.73 -30.59 -2.49
N ASP A 46 -5.90 -31.74 -3.13
CA ASP A 46 -4.79 -32.43 -3.80
C ASP A 46 -4.33 -31.63 -5.04
N PRO A 47 -3.02 -31.60 -5.35
CA PRO A 47 -1.92 -32.27 -4.62
C PRO A 47 -1.34 -31.45 -3.46
N TYR A 48 -1.84 -30.23 -3.21
CA TYR A 48 -1.26 -29.25 -2.30
C TYR A 48 -1.14 -29.74 -0.85
N LYS A 49 -2.13 -30.51 -0.39
CA LYS A 49 -2.16 -31.07 0.97
C LYS A 49 -1.00 -32.02 1.27
N ASN A 50 -0.33 -32.54 0.24
CA ASN A 50 0.83 -33.43 0.36
C ASN A 50 2.16 -32.69 0.15
N ASN A 51 2.13 -31.43 -0.30
CA ASN A 51 3.34 -30.63 -0.48
C ASN A 51 3.78 -30.01 0.87
N ILE A 52 4.96 -30.43 1.35
CA ILE A 52 5.50 -30.01 2.66
C ILE A 52 5.66 -28.48 2.75
N SER A 53 6.13 -27.82 1.70
CA SER A 53 6.36 -26.37 1.69
C SER A 53 5.03 -25.60 1.76
N ILE A 54 4.02 -26.04 1.01
CA ILE A 54 2.68 -25.45 1.04
C ILE A 54 2.02 -25.68 2.40
N LYS A 55 2.05 -26.91 2.92
CA LYS A 55 1.54 -27.21 4.27
C LYS A 55 2.22 -26.35 5.33
N ARG A 56 3.54 -26.12 5.22
CA ARG A 56 4.28 -25.29 6.17
C ARG A 56 3.83 -23.84 6.11
N LEU A 57 3.63 -23.29 4.92
CA LEU A 57 3.12 -21.93 4.76
C LEU A 57 1.67 -21.80 5.29
N CYS A 58 0.81 -22.77 5.00
CA CYS A 58 -0.54 -22.84 5.58
C CYS A 58 -0.48 -22.89 7.11
N ALA A 59 0.38 -23.73 7.70
CA ALA A 59 0.48 -23.86 9.15
C ALA A 59 0.99 -22.56 9.81
N LYS A 60 1.85 -21.78 9.13
CA LYS A 60 2.23 -20.43 9.56
C LYS A 60 1.05 -19.46 9.56
N LEU A 61 0.26 -19.46 8.47
CA LEU A 61 -0.97 -18.66 8.38
C LEU A 61 -1.92 -19.00 9.53
N VAL A 62 -2.27 -20.28 9.69
CA VAL A 62 -3.16 -20.77 10.74
C VAL A 62 -2.64 -20.40 12.14
N SER A 63 -1.34 -20.56 12.37
CA SER A 63 -0.71 -20.20 13.64
C SER A 63 -0.86 -18.70 13.94
N TYR A 64 -0.65 -17.84 12.95
CA TYR A 64 -0.79 -16.40 13.12
C TYR A 64 -2.24 -16.02 13.45
N LEU A 65 -3.21 -16.54 12.68
CA LEU A 65 -4.64 -16.26 12.87
C LEU A 65 -5.14 -16.68 14.26
N ILE A 66 -4.77 -17.89 14.69
CA ILE A 66 -5.13 -18.35 16.03
C ILE A 66 -4.47 -17.48 17.10
N ASN A 67 -3.23 -17.02 16.89
CA ASN A 67 -2.55 -16.19 17.87
C ASN A 67 -3.21 -14.82 18.02
N ILE A 68 -3.56 -14.14 16.91
CA ILE A 68 -4.21 -12.83 16.98
C ILE A 68 -5.56 -12.93 17.71
N TYR A 69 -6.36 -13.98 17.48
CA TYR A 69 -7.64 -14.14 18.16
C TYR A 69 -7.48 -14.47 19.65
N ARG A 70 -6.42 -15.19 20.05
CA ARG A 70 -6.11 -15.46 21.46
C ARG A 70 -5.60 -14.24 22.21
N GLU A 71 -4.82 -13.39 21.55
CA GLU A 71 -4.26 -12.17 22.15
C GLU A 71 -5.31 -11.04 22.20
N SER A 72 -6.22 -11.00 21.23
CA SER A 72 -7.25 -9.96 21.10
C SER A 72 -8.48 -10.30 21.93
N LYS A 73 -8.38 -10.19 23.27
CA LYS A 73 -9.48 -10.49 24.20
C LYS A 73 -10.78 -9.74 23.91
N ASP A 74 -10.67 -8.54 23.31
CA ASP A 74 -11.80 -7.67 22.97
C ASP A 74 -11.89 -7.36 21.46
N GLY A 75 -11.10 -8.03 20.61
CA GLY A 75 -11.05 -7.75 19.16
C GLY A 75 -10.27 -6.49 18.75
N ASP A 76 -9.52 -5.88 19.66
CA ASP A 76 -8.71 -4.68 19.41
C ASP A 76 -7.39 -5.01 18.67
N PHE A 77 -7.49 -5.57 17.46
CA PHE A 77 -6.37 -5.70 16.55
C PHE A 77 -6.57 -4.83 15.31
N ASP A 78 -5.48 -4.26 14.80
CA ASP A 78 -5.55 -3.43 13.61
C ASP A 78 -5.76 -4.32 12.37
N CYS A 79 -6.95 -4.22 11.77
CA CYS A 79 -7.37 -5.02 10.62
C CYS A 79 -6.43 -4.87 9.41
N ILE A 80 -5.59 -3.82 9.36
CA ILE A 80 -4.57 -3.67 8.32
C ILE A 80 -3.57 -4.84 8.30
N TYR A 81 -3.25 -5.43 9.46
CA TYR A 81 -2.31 -6.54 9.54
C TYR A 81 -2.83 -7.80 8.84
N CYS A 82 -4.14 -7.95 8.70
CA CYS A 82 -4.76 -9.03 7.93
C CYS A 82 -4.55 -8.85 6.42
N LYS A 83 -4.57 -7.60 5.94
CA LYS A 83 -4.21 -7.27 4.55
C LYS A 83 -2.72 -7.50 4.31
N LEU A 84 -1.85 -7.06 5.22
CA LEU A 84 -0.42 -7.35 5.14
C LEU A 84 -0.12 -8.85 5.17
N LEU A 85 -0.83 -9.62 5.99
CA LEU A 85 -0.71 -11.08 6.03
C LEU A 85 -1.08 -11.68 4.67
N SER A 86 -2.14 -11.19 4.04
CA SER A 86 -2.56 -11.63 2.70
C SER A 86 -1.46 -11.38 1.66
N PHE A 87 -0.89 -10.18 1.66
CA PHE A 87 0.22 -9.82 0.76
C PHE A 87 1.47 -10.67 1.01
N TRP A 88 1.79 -10.94 2.28
CA TRP A 88 2.93 -11.77 2.64
C TRP A 88 2.73 -13.22 2.20
N VAL A 89 1.60 -13.83 2.54
CA VAL A 89 1.27 -15.21 2.16
C VAL A 89 1.29 -15.36 0.64
N TYR A 90 0.66 -14.46 -0.10
CA TYR A 90 0.64 -14.53 -1.56
C TYR A 90 2.04 -14.33 -2.16
N GLY A 91 2.85 -13.42 -1.61
CA GLY A 91 4.26 -13.27 -2.00
C GLY A 91 5.06 -14.56 -1.81
N GLN A 92 4.89 -15.24 -0.68
CA GLN A 92 5.53 -16.54 -0.44
C GLN A 92 5.06 -17.63 -1.41
N LEU A 93 3.79 -17.60 -1.84
CA LEU A 93 3.29 -18.52 -2.85
C LEU A 93 3.90 -18.24 -4.22
N LEU A 94 4.03 -16.97 -4.63
CA LEU A 94 4.72 -16.61 -5.88
C LEU A 94 6.18 -17.09 -5.87
N ASP A 95 6.87 -17.00 -4.73
CA ASP A 95 8.24 -17.52 -4.58
C ASP A 95 8.31 -19.05 -4.70
N LEU A 96 7.27 -19.77 -4.23
CA LEU A 96 7.17 -21.23 -4.37
C LEU A 96 6.82 -21.69 -5.78
N PHE A 97 6.20 -20.81 -6.58
CA PHE A 97 5.75 -21.09 -7.95
C PHE A 97 6.33 -20.06 -8.94
N PRO A 98 7.67 -19.99 -9.09
CA PRO A 98 8.31 -18.98 -9.93
C PRO A 98 7.84 -19.09 -11.38
N GLY A 99 7.24 -18.01 -11.89
CA GLY A 99 6.68 -17.95 -13.25
C GLY A 99 5.34 -18.67 -13.42
N ASN A 100 4.74 -19.17 -12.35
CA ASN A 100 3.44 -19.84 -12.37
C ASN A 100 2.47 -19.20 -11.36
N ASP A 101 2.17 -17.92 -11.59
CA ASP A 101 1.25 -17.12 -10.78
C ASP A 101 -0.16 -17.74 -10.72
N LYS A 102 -0.58 -18.47 -11.76
CA LYS A 102 -1.85 -19.20 -11.79
C LYS A 102 -1.90 -20.25 -10.68
N GLU A 103 -0.84 -21.04 -10.53
CA GLU A 103 -0.76 -22.07 -9.49
C GLU A 103 -0.72 -21.43 -8.09
N ALA A 104 0.08 -20.37 -7.92
CA ALA A 104 0.10 -19.61 -6.68
C ALA A 104 -1.30 -19.07 -6.30
N SER A 105 -2.06 -18.59 -7.29
CA SER A 105 -3.43 -18.10 -7.11
C SER A 105 -4.40 -19.20 -6.68
N ILE A 106 -4.31 -20.39 -7.26
CA ILE A 106 -5.14 -21.54 -6.87
C ILE A 106 -4.85 -21.94 -5.42
N VAL A 107 -3.58 -22.02 -5.05
CA VAL A 107 -3.18 -22.35 -3.66
C VAL A 107 -3.61 -21.26 -2.69
N PHE A 108 -3.51 -19.99 -3.08
CA PHE A 108 -3.99 -18.88 -2.26
C PHE A 108 -5.50 -18.96 -2.02
N ALA A 109 -6.29 -19.29 -3.05
CA ALA A 109 -7.73 -19.50 -2.89
C ALA A 109 -8.06 -20.63 -1.90
N ASN A 110 -7.28 -21.72 -1.91
CA ASN A 110 -7.42 -22.79 -0.90
C ASN A 110 -7.10 -22.27 0.52
N PHE A 111 -6.07 -21.43 0.66
CA PHE A 111 -5.73 -20.83 1.94
C PHE A 111 -6.82 -19.89 2.45
N GLN A 112 -7.48 -19.15 1.55
CA GLN A 112 -8.59 -18.28 1.92
C GLN A 112 -9.79 -19.04 2.47
N VAL A 113 -10.07 -20.26 1.96
CA VAL A 113 -11.12 -21.12 2.53
C VAL A 113 -10.79 -21.45 3.99
N ILE A 114 -9.59 -21.97 4.25
CA ILE A 114 -9.12 -22.26 5.62
C ILE A 114 -9.15 -21.02 6.52
N TRP A 115 -8.75 -19.87 5.97
CA TRP A 115 -8.75 -18.60 6.69
C TRP A 115 -10.17 -18.19 7.09
N ASN A 116 -11.13 -18.27 6.18
CA ASN A 116 -12.53 -17.97 6.46
C ASN A 116 -13.13 -18.96 7.47
N ASP A 117 -12.82 -20.25 7.35
CA ASP A 117 -13.26 -21.26 8.33
C ASP A 117 -12.79 -20.91 9.75
N ILE A 118 -11.56 -20.41 9.90
CA ILE A 118 -11.04 -19.94 11.20
C ILE A 118 -11.77 -18.68 11.66
N ASN A 119 -12.10 -17.74 10.76
CA ASN A 119 -12.83 -16.53 11.12
C ASN A 119 -14.26 -16.84 11.62
N GLU A 120 -14.86 -17.91 11.10
CA GLU A 120 -16.21 -18.39 11.42
C GLU A 120 -16.25 -19.39 12.59
N ASP A 121 -15.09 -19.81 13.11
CA ASP A 121 -15.01 -20.74 14.25
C ASP A 121 -15.77 -20.19 15.47
N GLU A 122 -16.62 -21.02 16.07
CA GLU A 122 -17.42 -20.69 17.25
C GLU A 122 -16.55 -20.22 18.43
N LEU A 123 -15.30 -20.69 18.53
CA LEU A 123 -14.34 -20.23 19.54
C LEU A 123 -14.02 -18.74 19.45
N TYR A 124 -14.14 -18.15 18.26
CA TYR A 124 -13.80 -16.75 18.00
C TYR A 124 -15.02 -15.91 17.61
N LYS A 125 -16.23 -16.47 17.72
CA LYS A 125 -17.49 -15.80 17.32
C LYS A 125 -17.79 -14.52 18.09
N SER A 126 -17.35 -14.42 19.34
CA SER A 126 -17.50 -13.22 20.17
C SER A 126 -16.61 -12.06 19.73
N ILE A 127 -15.57 -12.33 18.93
CA ILE A 127 -14.65 -11.31 18.42
C ILE A 127 -15.33 -10.58 17.27
N LYS A 128 -15.59 -9.28 17.47
CA LYS A 128 -16.34 -8.44 16.53
C LYS A 128 -15.58 -8.24 15.22
N ASP A 129 -14.32 -7.85 15.31
CA ASP A 129 -13.50 -7.57 14.14
C ASP A 129 -12.82 -8.86 13.67
N LYS A 130 -13.10 -9.24 12.42
CA LYS A 130 -12.56 -10.45 11.81
C LYS A 130 -11.34 -10.12 10.97
N CYS A 131 -10.38 -11.03 10.99
CA CYS A 131 -9.17 -10.89 10.20
C CYS A 131 -9.42 -11.35 8.78
N ASP A 132 -10.07 -10.52 7.96
CA ASP A 132 -10.47 -10.95 6.62
C ASP A 132 -9.31 -10.88 5.62
N PRO A 133 -9.09 -11.96 4.83
CA PRO A 133 -8.08 -11.93 3.77
C PRO A 133 -8.39 -10.84 2.74
N TYR A 134 -7.36 -10.33 2.08
CA TYR A 134 -7.52 -9.49 0.90
C TYR A 134 -7.88 -10.35 -0.30
N SER A 135 -9.17 -10.60 -0.49
CA SER A 135 -9.64 -11.62 -1.43
C SER A 135 -9.43 -11.30 -2.90
N ARG A 136 -9.21 -10.02 -3.24
CA ARG A 136 -9.00 -9.56 -4.61
C ARG A 136 -7.55 -9.53 -5.04
N ILE A 137 -6.61 -9.96 -4.19
CA ILE A 137 -5.17 -9.87 -4.45
C ILE A 137 -4.74 -10.41 -5.83
N VAL A 138 -5.35 -11.52 -6.28
CA VAL A 138 -5.06 -12.16 -7.56
C VAL A 138 -5.48 -11.30 -8.75
N ALA A 139 -6.61 -10.61 -8.63
CA ALA A 139 -7.17 -9.75 -9.67
C ALA A 139 -6.72 -8.28 -9.55
N ASP A 140 -5.94 -7.94 -8.52
CA ASP A 140 -5.52 -6.58 -8.24
C ASP A 140 -4.08 -6.35 -8.75
N PRO A 141 -3.90 -5.70 -9.91
CA PRO A 141 -2.55 -5.43 -10.43
C PRO A 141 -1.73 -4.48 -9.53
N GLU A 142 -2.38 -3.77 -8.61
CA GLU A 142 -1.76 -2.78 -7.72
C GLU A 142 -1.49 -3.34 -6.31
N TRP A 143 -1.69 -4.64 -6.06
CA TRP A 143 -1.55 -5.21 -4.72
C TRP A 143 -0.18 -4.94 -4.08
N LYS A 144 0.89 -4.93 -4.90
CA LYS A 144 2.26 -4.60 -4.43
C LYS A 144 2.38 -3.15 -3.99
N ASP A 145 1.72 -2.24 -4.68
CA ASP A 145 1.73 -0.82 -4.34
C ASP A 145 0.84 -0.55 -3.12
N ARG A 146 -0.31 -1.22 -2.98
CA ARG A 146 -1.11 -1.23 -1.74
C ARG A 146 -0.26 -1.70 -0.56
N LYS A 147 0.45 -2.83 -0.70
CA LYS A 147 1.36 -3.34 0.33
C LYS A 147 2.38 -2.29 0.74
N LYS A 148 3.11 -1.69 -0.21
CA LYS A 148 4.12 -0.65 0.08
C LYS A 148 3.53 0.57 0.80
N LEU A 149 2.30 0.95 0.45
CA LEU A 149 1.62 2.09 1.06
C LEU A 149 1.18 1.75 2.49
N TYR A 150 0.73 0.52 2.73
CA TYR A 150 0.34 0.06 4.06
C TYR A 150 1.56 -0.04 4.98
N ASP A 151 2.66 -0.62 4.47
CA ASP A 151 3.95 -0.63 5.16
C ASP A 151 4.39 0.79 5.54
N TYR A 152 4.32 1.75 4.59
CA TYR A 152 4.63 3.15 4.86
C TYR A 152 3.76 3.75 5.98
N CYS A 153 2.43 3.57 5.92
CA CYS A 153 1.52 4.14 6.90
C CYS A 153 1.66 3.50 8.29
N ILE A 154 1.96 2.21 8.36
CA ILE A 154 2.22 1.50 9.63
C ILE A 154 3.52 1.98 10.27
N ASP A 155 4.55 2.23 9.46
CA ASP A 155 5.86 2.63 9.96
C ASP A 155 5.99 4.14 10.19
N HIS A 156 5.07 4.94 9.66
CA HIS A 156 5.16 6.39 9.62
C HIS A 156 5.49 7.02 10.98
N ASP A 157 4.71 6.73 12.02
CA ASP A 157 4.93 7.31 13.36
C ASP A 157 6.33 6.97 13.91
N THR A 158 6.82 5.76 13.60
CA THR A 158 8.16 5.32 14.00
C THR A 158 9.24 6.11 13.25
N PHE A 159 9.07 6.37 11.95
CA PHE A 159 9.98 7.24 11.19
C PHE A 159 10.08 8.63 11.80
N ILE A 160 8.93 9.22 12.16
CA ILE A 160 8.87 10.55 12.76
C ILE A 160 9.60 10.56 14.10
N GLU A 161 9.37 9.57 14.95
CA GLU A 161 10.04 9.52 16.26
C GLU A 161 11.56 9.34 16.11
N LEU A 162 12.00 8.37 15.31
CA LEU A 162 13.42 8.11 15.08
C LEU A 162 14.14 9.30 14.46
N SER A 163 13.47 10.05 13.57
CA SER A 163 14.04 11.23 12.93
C SER A 163 14.40 12.37 13.90
N LYS A 164 13.90 12.35 15.14
CA LYS A 164 14.20 13.36 16.16
C LYS A 164 15.58 13.19 16.80
N SER A 165 16.20 12.02 16.66
CA SER A 165 17.38 11.61 17.43
C SER A 165 18.70 12.19 16.91
N ASP A 166 18.94 12.15 15.60
CA ASP A 166 20.18 12.56 14.96
C ASP A 166 19.95 13.01 13.51
N ASP A 167 20.77 13.94 13.01
CA ASP A 167 20.66 14.50 11.66
C ASP A 167 20.84 13.44 10.56
N LYS A 168 21.72 12.44 10.73
CA LYS A 168 21.91 11.34 9.77
C LYS A 168 20.66 10.48 9.68
N ILE A 169 20.06 10.16 10.83
CA ILE A 169 18.80 9.38 10.91
C ILE A 169 17.65 10.19 10.32
N CYS A 170 17.58 11.49 10.63
CA CYS A 170 16.57 12.39 10.06
C CYS A 170 16.64 12.41 8.53
N ARG A 171 17.83 12.58 7.93
CA ARG A 171 18.02 12.55 6.47
C ARG A 171 17.62 11.23 5.85
N LYS A 172 17.95 10.11 6.49
CA LYS A 172 17.53 8.78 6.04
C LYS A 172 16.01 8.69 5.90
N TYR A 173 15.26 9.11 6.92
CA TYR A 173 13.80 9.02 6.91
C TYR A 173 13.12 10.13 6.11
N HIS A 174 13.72 11.32 6.02
CA HIS A 174 13.29 12.35 5.07
C HIS A 174 13.31 11.79 3.65
N ASN A 175 14.44 11.25 3.18
CA ASN A 175 14.56 10.65 1.85
C ASN A 175 13.56 9.50 1.66
N HIS A 176 13.37 8.66 2.68
CA HIS A 176 12.41 7.57 2.63
C HIS A 176 10.97 8.08 2.43
N ILE A 177 10.56 9.11 3.18
CA ILE A 177 9.23 9.73 3.07
C ILE A 177 9.06 10.41 1.70
N GLU A 178 10.08 11.11 1.23
CA GLU A 178 10.05 11.78 -0.07
C GLU A 178 9.82 10.80 -1.23
N GLN A 179 10.46 9.64 -1.21
CA GLN A 179 10.26 8.58 -2.20
C GLN A 179 8.84 7.99 -2.21
N LYS A 180 7.99 8.32 -1.23
CA LYS A 180 6.60 7.85 -1.16
C LYS A 180 5.58 8.80 -1.77
N LYS A 181 5.97 10.00 -2.20
CA LYS A 181 5.05 11.02 -2.79
C LYS A 181 4.15 10.42 -3.88
N GLU A 182 4.73 9.89 -4.95
CA GLU A 182 3.96 9.33 -6.08
C GLU A 182 3.07 8.14 -5.69
N LEU A 183 3.50 7.34 -4.71
CA LEU A 183 2.71 6.22 -4.20
C LEU A 183 1.52 6.74 -3.38
N TYR A 184 1.76 7.76 -2.56
CA TYR A 184 0.77 8.37 -1.69
C TYR A 184 -0.28 9.15 -2.48
N ASP A 185 0.07 9.76 -3.62
CA ASP A 185 -0.89 10.43 -4.52
C ASP A 185 -2.00 9.47 -5.01
N LYS A 186 -1.73 8.16 -4.97
CA LYS A 186 -2.68 7.10 -5.32
C LYS A 186 -3.49 6.57 -4.13
N ILE A 187 -3.35 7.15 -2.92
CA ILE A 187 -3.96 6.65 -1.68
C ILE A 187 -5.45 6.39 -1.82
N ASP A 188 -6.19 7.30 -2.46
CA ASP A 188 -7.64 7.18 -2.61
C ASP A 188 -8.05 5.96 -3.44
N LYS A 189 -7.29 5.68 -4.49
CA LYS A 189 -7.45 4.49 -5.34
C LYS A 189 -7.01 3.22 -4.58
N LEU A 190 -5.89 3.31 -3.89
CA LEU A 190 -5.26 2.18 -3.19
C LEU A 190 -5.93 1.82 -1.85
N PHE A 191 -6.82 2.66 -1.31
CA PHE A 191 -7.61 2.37 -0.10
C PHE A 191 -9.12 2.26 -0.35
N SER A 192 -9.59 2.33 -1.60
CA SER A 192 -11.03 2.45 -1.92
C SER A 192 -11.95 1.49 -1.15
N GLU A 193 -11.56 0.23 -0.96
CA GLU A 193 -12.30 -0.75 -0.15
C GLU A 193 -12.03 -0.63 1.36
N ASP A 194 -10.77 -0.42 1.72
CA ASP A 194 -10.31 -0.41 3.12
C ASP A 194 -10.74 0.85 3.87
N ARG A 195 -11.17 1.91 3.17
CA ARG A 195 -11.86 3.06 3.77
C ARG A 195 -13.05 2.66 4.64
N LEU A 196 -13.80 1.64 4.22
CA LEU A 196 -14.99 1.18 4.95
C LEU A 196 -14.68 0.04 5.90
N LYS A 197 -13.74 -0.84 5.52
CA LYS A 197 -13.39 -2.05 6.31
C LYS A 197 -12.39 -1.76 7.43
N CYS A 198 -11.53 -0.77 7.25
CA CYS A 198 -10.47 -0.35 8.17
C CYS A 198 -10.42 1.18 8.34
N PRO A 199 -11.54 1.82 8.74
CA PRO A 199 -11.67 3.28 8.72
C PRO A 199 -10.69 3.99 9.66
N ILE A 200 -10.38 3.39 10.83
CA ILE A 200 -9.44 3.96 11.80
C ILE A 200 -8.04 4.07 11.17
N PHE A 201 -7.57 2.97 10.59
CA PHE A 201 -6.26 2.94 9.93
C PHE A 201 -6.22 3.87 8.71
N TYR A 202 -7.25 3.83 7.85
CA TYR A 202 -7.34 4.74 6.71
C TYR A 202 -7.25 6.21 7.13
N ASN A 203 -8.08 6.64 8.08
CA ASN A 203 -8.10 8.02 8.56
C ASN A 203 -6.74 8.43 9.13
N LYS A 204 -6.08 7.55 9.88
CA LYS A 204 -4.72 7.75 10.36
C LYS A 204 -3.73 7.94 9.20
N CYS A 205 -3.76 7.05 8.21
CA CYS A 205 -2.89 7.08 7.03
C CYS A 205 -3.10 8.33 6.15
N THR A 206 -4.32 8.88 6.07
CA THR A 206 -4.59 10.15 5.34
C THR A 206 -3.88 11.37 5.95
N GLY A 207 -3.43 11.29 7.20
CA GLY A 207 -2.61 12.32 7.84
C GLY A 207 -1.13 12.28 7.45
N TYR A 208 -0.70 11.26 6.71
CA TYR A 208 0.71 10.96 6.41
C TYR A 208 1.16 11.41 5.03
N ASN A 209 0.52 12.42 4.45
CA ASN A 209 0.96 12.98 3.19
C ASN A 209 2.44 13.43 3.29
N PRO A 210 3.37 12.87 2.47
CA PRO A 210 4.77 13.26 2.46
C PRO A 210 4.99 14.77 2.34
N GLU A 211 4.20 15.48 1.54
CA GLU A 211 4.32 16.94 1.38
C GLU A 211 3.99 17.71 2.65
N ALA A 212 3.04 17.21 3.44
CA ALA A 212 2.65 17.82 4.71
C ALA A 212 3.59 17.43 5.86
N VAL A 213 4.26 16.29 5.74
CA VAL A 213 5.11 15.71 6.78
C VAL A 213 6.55 16.19 6.68
N LEU A 214 7.13 16.23 5.47
CA LEU A 214 8.54 16.59 5.26
C LEU A 214 8.92 17.93 5.91
N PRO A 215 8.13 19.02 5.79
CA PRO A 215 8.46 20.30 6.42
C PRO A 215 8.51 20.26 7.96
N LYS A 216 7.93 19.24 8.59
CA LYS A 216 7.91 19.08 10.05
C LYS A 216 9.17 18.40 10.57
N LEU A 217 9.99 17.81 9.71
CA LEU A 217 11.25 17.18 10.10
C LEU A 217 12.32 18.24 10.37
N LYS A 218 13.01 18.16 11.50
CA LYS A 218 14.03 19.15 11.92
C LYS A 218 15.15 19.36 10.90
N CYS A 219 15.52 18.31 10.16
CA CYS A 219 16.55 18.37 9.13
C CYS A 219 16.08 18.95 7.80
N HIS A 220 14.77 19.16 7.60
CA HIS A 220 14.22 19.55 6.30
C HIS A 220 14.80 20.87 5.77
N SER A 221 14.91 21.89 6.62
CA SER A 221 15.49 23.18 6.21
C SER A 221 16.95 23.04 5.79
N LYS A 222 17.75 22.28 6.55
CA LYS A 222 19.18 22.02 6.24
C LYS A 222 19.34 21.32 4.89
N ILE A 223 18.46 20.34 4.59
CA ILE A 223 18.46 19.64 3.30
C ILE A 223 18.19 20.62 2.16
N LEU A 224 17.15 21.45 2.27
CA LEU A 224 16.82 22.44 1.24
C LEU A 224 17.94 23.47 1.01
N GLU A 225 18.61 23.92 2.07
CA GLU A 225 19.75 24.84 1.97
C GLU A 225 20.94 24.21 1.23
N GLU A 226 21.25 22.95 1.54
CA GLU A 226 22.32 22.20 0.89
C GLU A 226 22.01 21.93 -0.59
N GLU A 227 20.78 21.56 -0.92
CA GLU A 227 20.33 21.37 -2.31
C GLU A 227 20.40 22.68 -3.10
N ALA A 228 19.94 23.78 -2.53
CA ALA A 228 20.03 25.10 -3.16
C ALA A 228 21.48 25.55 -3.38
N SER A 229 22.37 25.26 -2.42
CA SER A 229 23.80 25.57 -2.55
C SER A 229 24.46 24.74 -3.64
N SER A 230 24.11 23.45 -3.73
CA SER A 230 24.59 22.50 -4.73
C SER A 230 24.15 22.89 -6.13
N ALA A 231 22.87 23.30 -6.28
CA ALA A 231 22.32 23.77 -7.54
C ALA A 231 23.01 25.06 -8.02
N LYS A 232 23.26 26.03 -7.12
CA LYS A 232 23.99 27.26 -7.45
C LYS A 232 25.42 26.98 -7.92
N LYS A 233 26.11 26.05 -7.27
CA LYS A 233 27.47 25.65 -7.66
C LYS A 233 27.49 24.99 -9.04
N LEU A 234 26.55 24.08 -9.30
CA LEU A 234 26.44 23.44 -10.62
C LEU A 234 26.16 24.48 -11.72
N GLN A 235 25.31 25.47 -11.44
CA GLN A 235 25.04 26.55 -12.37
C GLN A 235 26.27 27.43 -12.61
N SER A 236 27.06 27.74 -11.58
CA SER A 236 28.31 28.50 -11.76
C SER A 236 29.35 27.72 -12.57
N ASP A 237 29.46 26.40 -12.36
CA ASP A 237 30.41 25.55 -13.09
C ASP A 237 30.03 25.42 -14.58
N LEU A 238 28.73 25.43 -14.90
CA LEU A 238 28.23 25.46 -16.28
C LEU A 238 28.42 26.82 -16.97
N LEU A 239 28.35 27.93 -16.22
CA LEU A 239 28.49 29.29 -16.73
C LEU A 239 29.95 29.76 -16.82
N ASN A 240 30.87 29.15 -16.06
CA ASN A 240 32.30 29.43 -16.08
C ASN A 240 33.10 28.17 -16.45
N PRO A 241 33.26 27.84 -17.75
CA PRO A 241 34.07 26.72 -18.20
C PRO A 241 35.56 27.08 -18.08
N THR A 242 36.07 27.12 -16.85
CA THR A 242 37.49 27.41 -16.61
C THR A 242 38.26 26.09 -16.59
N GLY A 243 38.68 25.66 -17.78
CA GLY A 243 39.91 24.88 -17.99
C GLY A 243 39.99 23.46 -17.44
N ASN A 244 39.28 22.51 -18.07
CA ASN A 244 39.88 21.41 -18.87
C ASN A 244 38.88 20.26 -19.09
N SER A 245 38.60 19.99 -20.37
CA SER A 245 38.01 18.77 -20.92
C SER A 245 36.53 18.47 -20.64
N VAL A 246 35.64 19.04 -21.48
CA VAL A 246 34.69 18.23 -22.28
C VAL A 246 34.57 18.87 -23.66
N LYS A 247 35.28 18.32 -24.66
CA LYS A 247 34.96 18.59 -26.07
C LYS A 247 33.75 17.73 -26.45
N THR A 248 32.55 18.23 -26.24
CA THR A 248 31.38 17.75 -26.99
C THR A 248 31.04 18.83 -27.99
N SER A 249 31.47 18.64 -29.24
CA SER A 249 31.04 19.45 -30.38
C SER A 249 29.55 19.18 -30.62
N LEU A 250 28.68 19.93 -29.94
CA LEU A 250 27.26 20.01 -30.27
C LEU A 250 26.99 21.41 -30.85
N PRO A 251 26.32 21.52 -32.02
CA PRO A 251 26.05 22.79 -32.66
C PRO A 251 25.26 23.73 -31.74
N ALA A 252 25.61 25.01 -31.73
CA ALA A 252 25.08 26.05 -30.84
C ALA A 252 23.54 26.20 -30.85
N THR A 253 22.86 25.64 -31.86
CA THR A 253 21.39 25.65 -31.97
C THR A 253 20.69 24.61 -31.08
N LYS A 254 21.38 23.55 -30.61
CA LYS A 254 20.79 22.52 -29.72
C LYS A 254 20.94 22.83 -28.23
N LEU A 255 21.86 23.71 -27.84
CA LEU A 255 22.06 24.09 -26.44
C LEU A 255 20.94 25.01 -25.91
N GLY A 256 20.38 25.84 -26.79
CA GLY A 256 19.26 26.74 -26.46
C GLY A 256 17.98 25.99 -26.09
N ASP A 257 17.67 24.90 -26.80
CA ASP A 257 16.46 24.10 -26.55
C ASP A 257 16.58 23.23 -25.29
N VAL A 258 17.79 22.76 -24.94
CA VAL A 258 18.03 21.98 -23.70
C VAL A 258 17.98 22.89 -22.47
N LEU A 259 18.48 24.12 -22.58
CA LEU A 259 18.42 25.08 -21.48
C LEU A 259 16.99 25.60 -21.24
N LEU A 260 16.19 25.81 -22.29
CA LEU A 260 14.77 26.16 -22.14
C LEU A 260 13.90 24.97 -21.69
N GLY A 261 14.19 23.74 -22.13
CA GLY A 261 13.47 22.53 -21.70
C GLY A 261 13.68 22.18 -20.22
N VAL A 262 14.89 22.39 -19.70
CA VAL A 262 15.23 22.09 -18.28
C VAL A 262 14.78 23.22 -17.36
N VAL A 263 14.83 24.49 -17.80
CA VAL A 263 14.36 25.64 -17.00
C VAL A 263 12.83 25.65 -16.86
N VAL A 264 12.07 25.23 -17.87
CA VAL A 264 10.60 25.21 -17.78
C VAL A 264 10.07 24.04 -16.95
N THR A 265 10.77 22.89 -16.91
CA THR A 265 10.32 21.73 -16.14
C THR A 265 10.77 21.73 -14.68
N SER A 266 11.85 22.43 -14.33
CA SER A 266 12.35 22.49 -12.95
C SER A 266 11.89 23.72 -12.16
N MET A 267 11.55 24.85 -12.81
CA MET A 267 11.11 26.07 -12.11
C MET A 267 9.59 26.22 -12.01
N ALA A 268 8.79 25.41 -12.72
CA ALA A 268 7.33 25.45 -12.64
C ALA A 268 6.76 24.70 -11.42
N SER A 269 7.44 23.67 -10.91
CA SER A 269 6.85 22.76 -9.91
C SER A 269 6.87 23.32 -8.47
N GLY A 270 7.84 24.16 -8.12
CA GLY A 270 7.97 24.72 -6.76
C GLY A 270 7.37 26.11 -6.57
N ALA A 271 7.34 26.95 -7.62
CA ALA A 271 6.94 28.35 -7.49
C ALA A 271 5.49 28.63 -7.96
N ILE A 272 4.93 27.83 -8.86
CA ILE A 272 3.55 28.04 -9.36
C ILE A 272 2.50 27.52 -8.36
N TYR A 273 2.84 26.57 -7.49
CA TYR A 273 1.97 26.13 -6.40
C TYR A 273 1.66 27.26 -5.40
N ARG A 274 2.57 28.22 -5.24
CA ARG A 274 2.41 29.31 -4.26
C ARG A 274 1.63 30.52 -4.77
N PHE A 275 1.32 30.61 -6.06
CA PHE A 275 0.66 31.80 -6.64
C PHE A 275 -0.51 31.53 -7.58
N THR A 276 -0.99 30.29 -7.70
CA THR A 276 -2.27 30.02 -8.40
C THR A 276 -3.39 29.89 -7.38
N PRO A 277 -4.42 30.78 -7.35
CA PRO A 277 -5.52 30.67 -6.40
C PRO A 277 -6.53 29.61 -6.88
N ILE A 278 -6.12 28.34 -6.95
CA ILE A 278 -7.02 27.21 -7.23
C ILE A 278 -7.62 26.65 -5.92
N GLY A 279 -7.06 27.02 -4.76
CA GLY A 279 -7.51 26.58 -3.44
C GLY A 279 -8.91 27.05 -2.98
N ASN A 280 -9.54 28.02 -3.66
CA ASN A 280 -10.88 28.51 -3.27
C ASN A 280 -12.03 28.04 -4.18
N ARG A 281 -11.78 27.19 -5.19
CA ARG A 281 -12.85 26.70 -6.09
C ARG A 281 -13.21 25.23 -5.93
N LEU A 282 -12.39 24.42 -5.28
CA LEU A 282 -12.73 23.03 -4.94
C LEU A 282 -13.62 22.91 -3.68
N ARG A 283 -13.82 24.00 -2.92
CA ARG A 283 -14.78 24.05 -1.81
C ARG A 283 -16.20 24.46 -2.23
N ALA A 284 -16.41 24.91 -3.47
CA ALA A 284 -17.69 25.46 -3.92
C ALA A 284 -18.57 24.46 -4.70
N ASN A 285 -18.03 23.30 -5.12
CA ASN A 285 -18.77 22.32 -5.94
C ASN A 285 -19.00 20.95 -5.27
N PHE A 286 -18.60 20.76 -4.01
CA PHE A 286 -19.12 19.64 -3.22
C PHE A 286 -20.46 20.05 -2.63
N GLY A 287 -21.52 19.78 -3.38
CA GLY A 287 -22.90 19.98 -2.95
C GLY A 287 -23.15 19.33 -1.60
N ASN A 288 -23.74 20.12 -0.70
CA ASN A 288 -24.35 19.66 0.54
C ASN A 288 -25.27 18.47 0.27
N LYS A 289 -24.81 17.26 0.56
CA LYS A 289 -25.71 16.14 0.83
C LYS A 289 -25.87 16.05 2.33
N THR A 290 -27.00 16.56 2.79
CA THR A 290 -27.56 16.30 4.12
C THR A 290 -27.54 14.79 4.39
N LEU A 291 -26.89 14.40 5.48
CA LEU A 291 -26.99 13.05 6.04
C LEU A 291 -28.45 12.83 6.49
N VAL A 292 -29.16 11.96 5.79
CA VAL A 292 -30.41 11.38 6.29
C VAL A 292 -30.03 10.39 7.39
N ARG A 293 -30.23 10.82 8.64
CA ARG A 293 -30.17 9.99 9.84
C ARG A 293 -31.44 9.15 9.92
N SER A 294 -31.42 7.91 9.42
CA SER A 294 -32.50 6.96 9.66
C SER A 294 -32.28 6.25 11.00
N ASN A 295 -33.06 6.64 12.00
CA ASN A 295 -33.31 5.84 13.20
C ASN A 295 -34.05 4.57 12.79
N LEU A 296 -33.55 3.39 13.17
CA LEU A 296 -34.32 2.15 13.14
C LEU A 296 -34.21 1.45 14.50
N ASN A 297 -35.11 1.87 15.39
CA ASN A 297 -35.73 0.97 16.36
C ASN A 297 -37.01 0.44 15.70
N GLY A 298 -37.23 -0.87 15.73
CA GLY A 298 -38.55 -1.46 15.47
C GLY A 298 -38.52 -2.58 14.43
N GLY A 299 -38.77 -3.80 14.88
CA GLY A 299 -38.71 -5.04 14.10
C GLY A 299 -39.74 -5.17 12.97
N GLY A 300 -39.57 -6.23 12.18
CA GLY A 300 -40.56 -6.70 11.22
C GLY A 300 -39.96 -7.30 9.97
N ASN A 301 -40.13 -8.62 9.81
CA ASN A 301 -39.68 -9.46 8.69
C ASN A 301 -40.24 -8.99 7.33
N ALA A 302 -39.45 -9.11 6.25
CA ALA A 302 -39.86 -9.74 4.98
C ALA A 302 -38.82 -9.49 3.85
N LEU A 303 -38.46 -10.58 3.18
CA LEU A 303 -38.01 -10.73 1.78
C LEU A 303 -37.07 -9.67 1.16
N LEU A 304 -35.82 -10.10 0.95
CA LEU A 304 -34.93 -9.54 -0.06
C LEU A 304 -35.33 -10.12 -1.42
N ASP A 305 -35.95 -9.31 -2.27
CA ASP A 305 -36.06 -9.61 -3.69
C ASP A 305 -34.86 -9.01 -4.43
N TYR A 306 -34.28 -9.83 -5.29
CA TYR A 306 -33.05 -9.60 -6.03
C TYR A 306 -33.43 -9.01 -7.39
N THR A 307 -33.05 -7.77 -7.69
CA THR A 307 -33.01 -7.31 -9.09
C THR A 307 -31.67 -6.64 -9.37
N SER A 308 -30.83 -7.42 -10.06
CA SER A 308 -29.62 -6.98 -10.73
C SER A 308 -29.97 -6.19 -11.97
N ASP A 309 -29.66 -4.90 -12.02
CA ASP A 309 -29.61 -4.14 -13.28
C ASP A 309 -28.17 -3.92 -13.69
N SER A 310 -27.76 -4.66 -14.72
CA SER A 310 -26.51 -4.52 -15.45
C SER A 310 -26.64 -3.38 -16.47
N PHE A 311 -25.89 -2.29 -16.28
CA PHE A 311 -25.73 -1.26 -17.30
C PHE A 311 -24.54 -1.59 -18.19
N ASN A 312 -24.81 -2.00 -19.43
CA ASN A 312 -23.84 -2.25 -20.50
C ASN A 312 -23.92 -1.11 -21.53
N PRO A 313 -22.90 -0.24 -21.66
CA PRO A 313 -22.97 0.93 -22.53
C PRO A 313 -22.25 0.70 -23.86
N TYR A 314 -22.80 -0.12 -24.77
CA TYR A 314 -22.41 -0.12 -26.19
C TYR A 314 -23.58 -0.53 -27.08
N TYR A 315 -24.31 0.45 -27.60
CA TYR A 315 -25.02 0.35 -28.87
C TYR A 315 -25.04 1.72 -29.54
N GLU A 316 -24.35 1.84 -30.67
CA GLU A 316 -24.69 2.83 -31.68
C GLU A 316 -24.48 2.23 -33.08
N ASN A 317 -25.56 2.28 -33.87
CA ASN A 317 -25.71 2.14 -35.32
C ASN A 317 -26.02 0.77 -35.97
N ARG A 318 -27.31 0.69 -36.36
CA ARG A 318 -27.92 0.23 -37.64
C ARG A 318 -27.77 -1.26 -37.99
N GLU A 319 -28.80 -1.98 -38.44
CA GLU A 319 -29.84 -1.64 -39.42
C GLU A 319 -31.20 -2.27 -39.07
N GLU A 320 -32.27 -1.60 -39.50
CA GLU A 320 -33.66 -2.00 -39.37
C GLU A 320 -34.02 -3.12 -40.36
N HIS A 321 -34.55 -4.24 -39.87
CA HIS A 321 -35.42 -5.11 -40.67
C HIS A 321 -36.61 -5.61 -39.83
N TYR A 322 -37.79 -5.10 -40.19
CA TYR A 322 -39.08 -5.60 -39.73
C TYR A 322 -39.35 -6.98 -40.35
N ILE A 323 -39.65 -7.97 -39.51
CA ILE A 323 -40.40 -9.17 -39.91
C ILE A 323 -41.45 -9.43 -38.82
N GLY A 324 -42.72 -9.37 -39.21
CA GLY A 324 -43.86 -9.78 -38.40
C GLY A 324 -44.41 -11.15 -38.81
N TYR A 325 -45.38 -11.62 -38.02
CA TYR A 325 -46.20 -12.86 -38.07
C TYR A 325 -45.56 -14.11 -37.42
N HIS A 326 -46.27 -14.97 -36.68
CA HIS A 326 -47.61 -14.96 -36.05
C HIS A 326 -47.61 -16.08 -34.98
N SER A 327 -48.57 -16.02 -34.05
CA SER A 327 -48.84 -17.06 -33.05
C SER A 327 -49.49 -18.31 -33.63
N THR A 328 -49.04 -19.48 -33.18
CA THR A 328 -49.82 -20.72 -33.10
C THR A 328 -49.58 -21.35 -31.75
#